data_AF-A0A382WU07-F1
#
_entry.id   AF-A0A382WU07-F1
#
_cell.length_a   1.000
_cell.length_b   1.000
_cell.length_c   1.000
_cell.angle_alpha   90.00
_cell.angle_beta   90.00
_cell.angle_gamma   90.00
#
_symmetry.space_group_name_H-M   'P 1'
#
loop_
_entity.id
_entity.type
_entity.pdbx_description
1 polymer ?
#
loop_
_entity_poly.entity_id
_entity_poly.type
_entity_poly.pdbx_seq_one_letter_code
_entity_poly.pdbx_strand_id
1 'polypeptide(L)'
;MSLGEKHGYRNAQVTVIAPTGTIGLLMDCDTTGIEPDFALVKFKKLADGGYFKIINDSIPPALQRLGYAENHINEIVNYVKGYGRLEGSPCINSEVLRNKGFTDEVLQKIEEQLPTAFDISFVFNRWILGDDFCKETLRLDEDQLSDYEFSILKHLGFSDKEIEAANDFICGTMTIEGAPHLKQEHYSVFDCANKCGKKGQRFIAAQAHIKMMAAAQPFISGSISKTINLPAEADVEDIKECYSMSWKLGLKCNALYRDGSKLSQPLNTSAGAEV
;
A
#
# COMPACT_ATOMS: atom_id res chain seq x y z
N MET A 1 8.75 -30.61 -29.44
CA MET A 1 10.19 -30.92 -29.45
C MET A 1 10.67 -31.44 -30.82
N SER A 2 9.83 -32.10 -31.63
CA SER A 2 10.20 -32.67 -32.95
C SER A 2 10.95 -31.74 -33.92
N LEU A 3 10.56 -30.46 -34.01
CA LEU A 3 11.28 -29.48 -34.84
C LEU A 3 12.68 -29.17 -34.30
N GLY A 4 12.84 -29.08 -32.97
CA GLY A 4 14.12 -28.82 -32.33
C GLY A 4 15.09 -30.00 -32.42
N GLU A 5 14.59 -31.24 -32.40
CA GLU A 5 15.42 -32.44 -32.64
C GLU A 5 15.91 -32.51 -34.09
N LYS A 6 15.04 -32.15 -35.04
CA LYS A 6 15.37 -32.18 -36.48
C LYS A 6 16.33 -31.05 -36.89
N HIS A 7 16.17 -29.87 -36.31
CA HIS A 7 16.87 -28.65 -36.76
C HIS A 7 17.89 -28.10 -35.76
N GLY A 8 17.94 -28.64 -34.55
CA GLY A 8 18.74 -28.12 -33.44
C GLY A 8 18.07 -26.93 -32.74
N TYR A 9 18.65 -26.53 -31.61
CA TYR A 9 18.24 -25.36 -30.84
C TYR A 9 19.32 -24.26 -30.97
N ARG A 10 18.90 -23.02 -31.27
CA ARG A 10 19.83 -21.89 -31.38
C ARG A 10 20.30 -21.37 -30.02
N ASN A 11 19.43 -21.39 -29.03
CA ASN A 11 19.65 -20.82 -27.70
C ASN A 11 19.71 -21.95 -26.65
N ALA A 12 20.78 -21.99 -25.85
CA ALA A 12 20.91 -22.96 -24.76
C ALA A 12 19.97 -22.67 -23.58
N GLN A 13 19.56 -21.41 -23.42
CA GLN A 13 18.59 -20.95 -22.43
C GLN A 13 17.62 -19.97 -23.11
N VAL A 14 16.32 -20.09 -22.80
CA VAL A 14 15.25 -19.35 -23.50
C VAL A 14 14.31 -18.59 -22.58
N THR A 15 14.29 -18.92 -21.28
CA THR A 15 13.32 -18.37 -20.31
C THR A 15 14.01 -17.98 -19.01
N VAL A 16 13.62 -16.83 -18.47
CA VAL A 16 14.03 -16.30 -17.16
C VAL A 16 12.92 -15.38 -16.67
N ILE A 17 12.62 -15.38 -15.38
CA ILE A 17 11.74 -14.36 -14.79
C ILE A 17 12.65 -13.31 -14.15
N ALA A 18 12.82 -12.19 -14.85
CA ALA A 18 13.60 -11.05 -14.40
C ALA A 18 12.76 -10.14 -13.50
N PRO A 19 13.38 -9.29 -12.65
CA PRO A 19 12.63 -8.29 -11.89
C PRO A 19 12.05 -7.25 -12.85
N THR A 20 10.77 -6.94 -12.69
CA THR A 20 10.04 -6.01 -13.58
C THR A 20 9.56 -4.75 -12.87
N GLY A 21 10.16 -4.37 -11.73
CA GLY A 21 9.68 -3.23 -10.93
C GLY A 21 9.44 -1.93 -11.72
N THR A 22 10.43 -1.47 -12.49
CA THR A 22 10.31 -0.22 -13.27
C THR A 22 9.33 -0.35 -14.43
N ILE A 23 9.41 -1.45 -15.20
CA ILE A 23 8.56 -1.64 -16.39
C ILE A 23 7.11 -1.98 -16.02
N GLY A 24 6.90 -2.77 -14.96
CA GLY A 24 5.58 -3.13 -14.45
C GLY A 24 4.82 -1.91 -13.98
N LEU A 25 5.50 -1.00 -13.28
CA LEU A 25 4.90 0.29 -12.93
C LEU A 25 4.57 1.14 -14.17
N LEU A 26 5.47 1.20 -15.16
CA LEU A 26 5.21 1.94 -16.40
C LEU A 26 4.02 1.38 -17.19
N MET A 27 3.82 0.06 -17.12
CA MET A 27 2.74 -0.67 -17.78
C MET A 27 1.49 -0.82 -16.90
N ASP A 28 1.44 -0.13 -15.77
CA ASP A 28 0.29 -0.13 -14.85
C ASP A 28 -0.14 -1.53 -14.39
N CYS A 29 0.85 -2.39 -14.14
CA CYS A 29 0.62 -3.73 -13.61
C CYS A 29 0.48 -3.69 -12.09
N ASP A 30 -0.58 -4.29 -11.55
CA ASP A 30 -0.76 -4.46 -10.11
C ASP A 30 0.40 -5.26 -9.47
N THR A 31 0.94 -6.26 -10.19
CA THR A 31 1.99 -7.17 -9.72
C THR A 31 3.25 -7.11 -10.56
N THR A 32 4.40 -7.38 -9.93
CA THR A 32 5.72 -7.42 -10.58
C THR A 32 6.20 -8.85 -10.83
N GLY A 33 6.01 -9.33 -12.06
CA GLY A 33 6.47 -10.66 -12.47
C GLY A 33 5.55 -11.76 -11.93
N ILE A 34 6.10 -12.68 -11.12
CA ILE A 34 5.32 -13.76 -10.45
C ILE A 34 5.08 -13.45 -8.96
N GLU A 35 5.28 -12.19 -8.55
CA GLU A 35 5.03 -11.74 -7.19
C GLU A 35 3.52 -11.62 -6.97
N PRO A 36 2.99 -12.00 -5.79
CA PRO A 36 1.70 -11.47 -5.38
C PRO A 36 1.82 -9.95 -5.26
N ASP A 37 0.69 -9.26 -5.27
CA ASP A 37 0.73 -7.81 -5.07
C ASP A 37 1.36 -7.47 -3.70
N PHE A 38 2.13 -6.40 -3.65
CA PHE A 38 2.82 -5.92 -2.46
C PHE A 38 1.85 -5.57 -1.34
N ALA A 39 0.82 -4.78 -1.65
CA ALA A 39 -0.28 -4.39 -0.77
C ALA A 39 -1.43 -3.81 -1.61
N LEU A 40 -2.67 -3.86 -1.09
CA LEU A 40 -3.86 -3.33 -1.77
C LEU A 40 -3.79 -1.83 -2.04
N VAL A 41 -3.15 -1.09 -1.13
CA VAL A 41 -2.74 0.30 -1.36
C VAL A 41 -1.28 0.41 -0.95
N LYS A 42 -0.46 0.97 -1.83
CA LYS A 42 1.00 1.05 -1.70
C LYS A 42 1.50 2.44 -2.03
N PHE A 43 2.54 2.86 -1.30
CA PHE A 43 3.10 4.20 -1.41
C PHE A 43 4.50 4.16 -1.96
N LYS A 44 4.70 4.81 -3.10
CA LYS A 44 6.02 4.95 -3.72
C LYS A 44 6.64 6.28 -3.31
N LYS A 45 7.82 6.24 -2.70
CA LYS A 45 8.58 7.45 -2.40
C LYS A 45 9.16 8.04 -3.69
N LEU A 46 8.96 9.33 -3.90
CA LEU A 46 9.48 10.10 -5.02
C LEU A 46 10.81 10.75 -4.65
N ALA A 47 11.61 11.11 -5.66
CA ALA A 47 12.96 11.66 -5.45
C ALA A 47 12.96 13.03 -4.76
N ASP A 48 11.84 13.76 -4.85
CA ASP A 48 11.60 15.05 -4.20
C ASP A 48 11.12 14.91 -2.73
N GLY A 49 11.01 13.68 -2.23
CA GLY A 49 10.52 13.40 -0.87
C GLY A 49 9.01 13.22 -0.78
N GLY A 50 8.26 13.40 -1.87
CA GLY A 50 6.82 13.13 -1.92
C GLY A 50 6.48 11.64 -1.98
N TYR A 51 5.19 11.32 -1.90
CA TYR A 51 4.68 9.95 -2.07
C TYR A 51 3.64 9.89 -3.17
N PHE A 52 3.66 8.80 -3.92
CA PHE A 52 2.65 8.45 -4.91
C PHE A 52 1.82 7.26 -4.41
N LYS A 53 0.51 7.46 -4.25
CA LYS A 53 -0.46 6.44 -3.81
C LYS A 53 -0.88 5.60 -5.00
N ILE A 54 -0.69 4.29 -4.91
CA ILE A 54 -1.09 3.30 -5.91
C ILE A 54 -2.14 2.40 -5.27
N ILE A 55 -3.28 2.25 -5.94
CA ILE A 55 -4.40 1.43 -5.49
C ILE A 55 -4.48 0.21 -6.40
N ASN A 56 -4.74 -0.96 -5.84
CA ASN A 56 -4.92 -2.19 -6.61
C ASN A 56 -6.23 -2.14 -7.42
N ASP A 57 -6.12 -2.17 -8.74
CA ASP A 57 -7.26 -2.10 -9.65
C ASP A 57 -7.94 -3.46 -9.87
N SER A 58 -7.34 -4.53 -9.37
CA SER A 58 -7.93 -5.88 -9.36
C SER A 58 -9.02 -6.07 -8.28
N ILE A 59 -9.19 -5.15 -7.33
CA ILE A 59 -10.23 -5.27 -6.27
C ILE A 59 -11.64 -5.32 -6.87
N PRO A 60 -12.11 -4.34 -7.68
CA PRO A 60 -13.45 -4.38 -8.26
C PRO A 60 -13.75 -5.63 -9.10
N PRO A 61 -12.91 -6.04 -10.08
CA PRO A 61 -13.23 -7.22 -10.89
C PRO A 61 -13.20 -8.53 -10.09
N ALA A 62 -12.35 -8.62 -9.06
CA ALA A 62 -12.37 -9.76 -8.14
C ALA A 62 -13.69 -9.84 -7.36
N LEU A 63 -14.17 -8.72 -6.81
CA LEU A 63 -15.45 -8.66 -6.10
C LEU A 63 -16.65 -8.95 -7.02
N GLN A 64 -16.64 -8.45 -8.26
CA GLN A 64 -17.66 -8.78 -9.26
C GLN A 64 -17.70 -10.29 -9.51
N ARG A 65 -16.53 -10.94 -9.64
CA ARG A 65 -16.44 -12.39 -9.86
C ARG A 65 -16.88 -13.20 -8.64
N LEU A 66 -16.74 -12.66 -7.44
CA LEU A 66 -17.25 -13.23 -6.20
C LEU A 66 -18.77 -12.99 -6.00
N GLY A 67 -19.42 -12.25 -6.90
CA GLY A 67 -20.87 -12.05 -6.93
C GLY A 67 -21.38 -10.91 -6.05
N TYR A 68 -20.54 -9.93 -5.69
CA TYR A 68 -21.00 -8.75 -4.96
C TYR A 68 -21.75 -7.77 -5.88
N ALA A 69 -22.79 -7.13 -5.34
CA ALA A 69 -23.51 -6.07 -6.03
C ALA A 69 -22.66 -4.79 -6.13
N GLU A 70 -22.88 -3.99 -7.18
CA GLU A 70 -22.07 -2.82 -7.50
C GLU A 70 -21.99 -1.79 -6.35
N ASN A 71 -23.09 -1.58 -5.62
CA ASN A 71 -23.11 -0.71 -4.44
C ASN A 71 -22.18 -1.24 -3.32
N HIS A 72 -22.21 -2.53 -3.03
CA HIS A 72 -21.32 -3.14 -2.04
C HIS A 72 -19.86 -3.07 -2.50
N ILE A 73 -19.60 -3.26 -3.79
CA ILE A 73 -18.25 -3.12 -4.37
C ILE A 73 -17.72 -1.71 -4.13
N ASN A 74 -18.52 -0.68 -4.44
CA ASN A 74 -18.12 0.71 -4.26
C ASN A 74 -17.83 1.03 -2.77
N GLU A 75 -18.66 0.53 -1.85
CA GLU A 75 -18.44 0.71 -0.41
C GLU A 75 -17.15 0.00 0.07
N ILE A 76 -16.90 -1.22 -0.39
CA ILE A 76 -15.66 -1.96 -0.06
C ILE A 76 -14.44 -1.23 -0.63
N VAL A 77 -14.50 -0.81 -1.89
CA VAL A 77 -13.41 -0.08 -2.56
C VAL A 77 -13.11 1.23 -1.85
N ASN A 78 -14.13 2.00 -1.48
CA ASN A 78 -13.95 3.25 -0.73
C ASN A 78 -13.45 3.01 0.70
N TYR A 79 -13.85 1.92 1.34
CA TYR A 79 -13.28 1.53 2.64
C TYR A 79 -11.77 1.27 2.56
N VAL A 80 -11.30 0.66 1.47
CA VAL A 80 -9.86 0.40 1.25
C VAL A 80 -9.12 1.67 0.86
N LYS A 81 -9.59 2.39 -0.17
CA LYS A 81 -8.85 3.49 -0.79
C LYS A 81 -9.12 4.87 -0.19
N GLY A 82 -10.18 5.00 0.60
CA GLY A 82 -10.68 6.27 1.12
C GLY A 82 -11.69 6.97 0.20
N TYR A 83 -12.54 7.80 0.79
CA TYR A 83 -13.50 8.64 0.06
C TYR A 83 -12.86 9.91 -0.52
N GLY A 84 -11.71 10.33 0.00
CA GLY A 84 -10.95 11.48 -0.49
C GLY A 84 -11.69 12.82 -0.34
N ARG A 85 -12.55 12.95 0.67
CA ARG A 85 -13.36 14.16 0.93
C ARG A 85 -13.72 14.33 2.40
N LEU A 86 -13.96 15.56 2.86
CA LEU A 86 -14.38 15.82 4.25
C LEU A 86 -15.84 15.46 4.49
N GLU A 87 -16.68 15.54 3.46
CA GLU A 87 -18.10 15.24 3.58
C GLU A 87 -18.34 13.77 3.95
N GLY A 88 -19.09 13.55 5.04
CA GLY A 88 -19.37 12.23 5.60
C GLY A 88 -18.27 11.67 6.52
N SER A 89 -17.13 12.36 6.63
CA SER A 89 -16.05 11.96 7.53
C SER A 89 -16.47 12.08 9.01
N PRO A 90 -16.16 11.08 9.85
CA PRO A 90 -16.42 11.16 11.27
C PRO A 90 -15.45 12.15 11.94
N CYS A 91 -15.95 12.93 12.91
CA CYS A 91 -15.19 13.84 13.78
C CYS A 91 -14.53 15.04 13.09
N ILE A 92 -13.84 14.85 11.96
CA ILE A 92 -13.21 15.90 11.16
C ILE A 92 -13.94 15.98 9.83
N ASN A 93 -14.86 16.94 9.71
CA ASN A 93 -15.60 17.24 8.50
C ASN A 93 -15.79 18.76 8.34
N SER A 94 -16.34 19.18 7.19
CA SER A 94 -16.48 20.60 6.83
C SER A 94 -17.28 21.40 7.86
N GLU A 95 -18.31 20.83 8.48
CA GLU A 95 -19.12 21.53 9.50
C GLU A 95 -18.30 21.77 10.78
N VAL A 96 -17.62 20.74 11.28
CA VAL A 96 -16.77 20.85 12.47
C VAL A 96 -15.62 21.83 12.25
N LEU A 97 -15.01 21.82 11.06
CA LEU A 97 -13.92 22.74 10.73
C LEU A 97 -14.40 24.19 10.60
N ARG A 98 -15.59 24.43 10.02
CA ARG A 98 -16.20 25.78 10.00
C ARG A 98 -16.42 26.32 11.39
N ASN A 99 -16.90 25.49 12.32
CA ASN A 99 -17.08 25.87 13.72
C ASN A 99 -15.74 26.20 14.42
N LYS A 100 -14.62 25.72 13.87
CA LYS A 100 -13.25 26.05 14.31
C LYS A 100 -12.63 27.22 13.52
N GLY A 101 -13.41 27.93 12.70
CA GLY A 101 -12.98 29.14 11.99
C GLY A 101 -12.43 28.90 10.58
N PHE A 102 -12.52 27.68 10.03
CA PHE A 102 -12.11 27.43 8.65
C PHE A 102 -13.09 28.07 7.66
N THR A 103 -12.56 28.87 6.74
CA THR A 103 -13.33 29.50 5.67
C THR A 103 -13.58 28.51 4.52
N ASP A 104 -14.58 28.78 3.69
CA ASP A 104 -14.86 28.02 2.46
C ASP A 104 -13.63 27.89 1.56
N GLU A 105 -12.88 28.98 1.42
CA GLU A 105 -11.69 29.05 0.58
C GLU A 105 -10.59 28.11 1.06
N VAL A 106 -10.36 28.04 2.38
CA VAL A 106 -9.36 27.13 2.97
C VAL A 106 -9.84 25.68 2.89
N LEU A 107 -11.12 25.42 3.15
CA LEU A 107 -11.69 24.07 3.02
C LEU A 107 -11.58 23.54 1.59
N GLN A 108 -11.80 24.41 0.59
CA GLN A 108 -11.62 24.01 -0.80
C GLN A 108 -10.17 23.59 -1.10
N LYS A 109 -9.17 24.35 -0.62
CA LYS A 109 -7.75 23.97 -0.78
C LYS A 109 -7.43 22.62 -0.13
N ILE A 110 -8.02 22.33 1.03
CA ILE A 110 -7.88 21.03 1.70
C ILE A 110 -8.50 19.93 0.85
N GLU A 111 -9.77 20.09 0.44
CA GLU A 111 -10.53 19.12 -0.37
C GLU A 111 -9.81 18.76 -1.68
N GLU A 112 -9.16 19.73 -2.34
CA GLU A 112 -8.39 19.49 -3.57
C GLU A 112 -7.19 18.54 -3.36
N GLN A 113 -6.65 18.46 -2.14
CA GLN A 113 -5.49 17.62 -1.80
C GLN A 113 -5.85 16.27 -1.20
N LEU A 114 -7.07 16.11 -0.66
CA LEU A 114 -7.52 14.90 0.02
C LEU A 114 -7.50 13.61 -0.81
N PRO A 115 -7.87 13.59 -2.11
CA PRO A 115 -7.88 12.36 -2.90
C PRO A 115 -6.50 11.68 -2.98
N THR A 116 -5.43 12.48 -2.92
CA THR A 116 -4.04 12.02 -2.97
C THR A 116 -3.39 11.91 -1.59
N ALA A 117 -4.06 12.41 -0.54
CA ALA A 117 -3.51 12.43 0.80
C ALA A 117 -3.38 11.00 1.38
N PHE A 118 -2.23 10.75 1.99
CA PHE A 118 -1.98 9.52 2.74
C PHE A 118 -2.56 9.58 4.15
N ASP A 119 -2.31 10.70 4.82
CA ASP A 119 -2.80 11.01 6.15
C ASP A 119 -3.38 12.42 6.07
N ILE A 120 -4.56 12.61 6.65
CA ILE A 120 -5.23 13.89 6.71
C ILE A 120 -4.32 14.95 7.34
N SER A 121 -3.46 14.59 8.30
CA SER A 121 -2.53 15.53 8.93
C SER A 121 -1.60 16.20 7.93
N PHE A 122 -1.28 15.53 6.81
CA PHE A 122 -0.41 16.09 5.78
C PHE A 122 -1.07 17.20 4.97
N VAL A 123 -2.40 17.29 4.94
CA VAL A 123 -3.09 18.41 4.27
C VAL A 123 -3.33 19.60 5.19
N PHE A 124 -3.16 19.43 6.51
CA PHE A 124 -3.23 20.49 7.50
C PHE A 124 -1.82 21.02 7.78
N ASN A 125 -1.24 21.73 6.81
CA ASN A 125 0.07 22.35 6.91
C ASN A 125 0.04 23.80 6.39
N ARG A 126 1.08 24.59 6.70
CA ARG A 126 1.15 26.02 6.35
C ARG A 126 1.09 26.30 4.84
N TRP A 127 1.58 25.39 4.01
CA TRP A 127 1.61 25.55 2.56
C TRP A 127 0.22 25.44 1.93
N ILE A 128 -0.64 24.58 2.48
CA ILE A 128 -2.02 24.39 2.00
C ILE A 128 -2.94 25.42 2.64
N LEU A 129 -2.84 25.61 3.95
CA LEU A 129 -3.72 26.51 4.70
C LEU A 129 -3.40 27.99 4.45
N GLY A 130 -2.13 28.30 4.19
CA GLY A 130 -1.61 29.65 4.08
C GLY A 130 -1.16 30.21 5.43
N ASP A 131 -0.04 30.94 5.41
CA ASP A 131 0.57 31.55 6.59
C ASP A 131 -0.38 32.48 7.35
N ASP A 132 -1.11 33.33 6.64
CA ASP A 132 -2.02 34.29 7.25
C ASP A 132 -3.14 33.58 8.01
N PHE A 133 -3.71 32.51 7.44
CA PHE A 133 -4.73 31.72 8.12
C PHE A 133 -4.17 31.03 9.37
N CYS A 134 -2.98 30.42 9.26
CA CYS A 134 -2.31 29.78 10.39
C CYS A 134 -2.01 30.76 11.53
N LYS A 135 -1.51 31.96 11.23
CA LYS A 135 -1.12 32.96 12.23
C LYS A 135 -2.30 33.72 12.81
N GLU A 136 -3.20 34.21 11.95
CA GLU A 136 -4.29 35.09 12.36
C GLU A 136 -5.50 34.33 12.89
N THR A 137 -5.85 33.20 12.27
CA THR A 137 -7.04 32.41 12.66
C THR A 137 -6.70 31.29 13.62
N LEU A 138 -5.69 30.46 13.30
CA LEU A 138 -5.30 29.34 14.16
C LEU A 138 -4.38 29.74 15.32
N ARG A 139 -3.87 30.98 15.30
CA ARG A 139 -2.98 31.57 16.32
C ARG A 139 -1.71 30.74 16.55
N LEU A 140 -1.14 30.25 15.45
CA LEU A 140 0.12 29.50 15.45
C LEU A 140 1.30 30.47 15.31
N ASP A 141 2.35 30.26 16.10
CA ASP A 141 3.61 31.01 15.98
C ASP A 141 4.55 30.38 14.93
N GLU A 142 5.64 31.08 14.60
CA GLU A 142 6.60 30.60 13.59
C GLU A 142 7.37 29.35 14.03
N ASP A 143 7.58 29.16 15.33
CA ASP A 143 8.29 28.00 15.84
C ASP A 143 7.42 26.75 15.65
N GLN A 144 6.13 26.84 15.98
CA GLN A 144 5.14 25.78 15.72
C GLN A 144 4.96 25.47 14.23
N LEU A 145 4.98 26.50 13.37
CA LEU A 145 4.83 26.31 11.92
C LEU A 145 6.10 25.79 11.24
N SER A 146 7.24 25.85 11.91
CA SER A 146 8.53 25.35 11.42
C SER A 146 8.87 23.96 11.99
N ASP A 147 8.15 23.52 13.02
CA ASP A 147 8.30 22.21 13.62
C ASP A 147 7.62 21.12 12.77
N TYR A 148 8.42 20.19 12.24
CA TYR A 148 7.95 19.07 11.43
C TYR A 148 7.16 18.02 12.23
N GLU A 149 7.30 17.98 13.56
CA GLU A 149 6.55 17.09 14.43
C GLU A 149 5.23 17.71 14.93
N PHE A 150 5.03 19.01 14.69
CA PHE A 150 3.83 19.71 15.14
C PHE A 150 2.59 19.32 14.34
N SER A 151 1.52 18.94 15.05
CA SER A 151 0.24 18.57 14.44
C SER A 151 -0.80 19.67 14.65
N ILE A 152 -1.19 20.34 13.55
CA ILE A 152 -2.27 21.33 13.55
C ILE A 152 -3.58 20.70 14.04
N LEU A 153 -3.89 19.46 13.65
CA LEU A 153 -5.12 18.78 14.09
C LEU A 153 -5.15 18.58 15.61
N LYS A 154 -4.03 18.20 16.23
CA LYS A 154 -3.95 18.08 17.68
C LYS A 154 -4.08 19.43 18.38
N HIS A 155 -3.47 20.48 17.83
CA HIS A 155 -3.63 21.86 18.33
C HIS A 155 -5.08 22.34 18.28
N LEU A 156 -5.82 21.93 17.24
CA LEU A 156 -7.26 22.17 17.12
C LEU A 156 -8.11 21.37 18.11
N GLY A 157 -7.50 20.51 18.93
CA GLY A 157 -8.14 19.73 19.98
C GLY A 157 -8.68 18.38 19.53
N PHE A 158 -8.32 17.89 18.34
CA PHE A 158 -8.68 16.54 17.92
C PHE A 158 -7.76 15.51 18.59
N SER A 159 -8.36 14.46 19.13
CA SER A 159 -7.64 13.32 19.70
C SER A 159 -7.07 12.40 18.61
N ASP A 160 -6.08 11.58 18.95
CA ASP A 160 -5.51 10.58 18.03
C ASP A 160 -6.58 9.65 17.45
N LYS A 161 -7.60 9.28 18.24
CA LYS A 161 -8.70 8.42 17.79
C LYS A 161 -9.60 9.11 16.75
N GLU A 162 -9.85 10.40 16.91
CA GLU A 162 -10.65 11.17 15.95
C GLU A 162 -9.90 11.37 14.64
N ILE A 163 -8.59 11.63 14.72
CA ILE A 163 -7.71 11.72 13.56
C ILE A 163 -7.64 10.38 12.83
N GLU A 164 -7.50 9.26 13.57
CA GLU A 164 -7.50 7.92 12.98
C GLU A 164 -8.84 7.59 12.29
N ALA A 165 -9.97 7.91 12.92
CA ALA A 165 -11.29 7.66 12.33
C ALA A 165 -11.51 8.50 11.06
N ALA A 166 -11.07 9.76 11.06
CA ALA A 166 -11.10 10.60 9.86
C ALA A 166 -10.17 10.05 8.76
N ASN A 167 -8.97 9.58 9.13
CA ASN A 167 -8.03 8.95 8.20
C ASN A 167 -8.61 7.70 7.55
N ASP A 168 -9.23 6.81 8.31
CA ASP A 168 -9.86 5.59 7.77
C ASP A 168 -10.92 5.93 6.71
N PHE A 169 -11.71 6.97 6.94
CA PHE A 169 -12.74 7.39 6.00
C PHE A 169 -12.14 8.11 4.79
N ILE A 170 -11.32 9.12 5.03
CA ILE A 170 -10.84 10.04 3.99
C ILE A 170 -9.74 9.38 3.16
N CYS A 171 -8.71 8.87 3.83
CA CYS A 171 -7.51 8.30 3.20
C CYS A 171 -7.64 6.81 2.95
N GLY A 172 -8.55 6.12 3.65
CA GLY A 172 -8.80 4.69 3.51
C GLY A 172 -8.08 3.86 4.57
N THR A 173 -8.65 2.71 4.89
CA THR A 173 -8.05 1.75 5.85
C THR A 173 -6.87 0.98 5.25
N MET A 174 -6.71 1.04 3.92
CA MET A 174 -5.72 0.33 3.11
C MET A 174 -5.84 -1.20 3.14
N THR A 175 -6.77 -1.77 3.90
CA THR A 175 -7.01 -3.21 4.01
C THR A 175 -8.45 -3.56 3.69
N ILE A 176 -8.69 -4.79 3.23
CA ILE A 176 -10.04 -5.32 3.06
C ILE A 176 -10.65 -5.82 4.38
N GLU A 177 -9.82 -6.02 5.39
CA GLU A 177 -10.23 -6.58 6.68
C GLU A 177 -11.18 -5.61 7.40
N GLY A 178 -12.40 -6.06 7.66
CA GLY A 178 -13.45 -5.25 8.28
C GLY A 178 -14.25 -4.41 7.29
N ALA A 179 -13.99 -4.53 5.98
CA ALA A 179 -14.76 -3.83 4.96
C ALA A 179 -16.25 -4.20 5.05
N PRO A 180 -17.16 -3.23 4.88
CA PRO A 180 -18.59 -3.48 4.92
C PRO A 180 -19.00 -4.50 3.85
N HIS A 181 -20.00 -5.33 4.14
CA HIS A 181 -20.56 -6.37 3.25
C HIS A 181 -19.63 -7.53 2.88
N LEU A 182 -18.31 -7.38 3.00
CA LEU A 182 -17.37 -8.42 2.59
C LEU A 182 -17.42 -9.61 3.55
N LYS A 183 -17.71 -10.78 3.00
CA LYS A 183 -17.64 -12.04 3.73
C LYS A 183 -16.20 -12.40 4.06
N GLN A 184 -15.97 -12.82 5.30
CA GLN A 184 -14.66 -13.22 5.81
C GLN A 184 -14.03 -14.37 5.00
N GLU A 185 -14.83 -15.29 4.47
CA GLU A 185 -14.38 -16.40 3.61
C GLU A 185 -13.71 -15.93 2.31
N HIS A 186 -13.98 -14.69 1.88
CA HIS A 186 -13.40 -14.10 0.69
C HIS A 186 -12.11 -13.30 0.97
N TYR A 187 -11.71 -13.11 2.22
CA TYR A 187 -10.53 -12.30 2.57
C TYR A 187 -9.26 -12.82 1.89
N SER A 188 -9.09 -14.15 1.81
CA SER A 188 -7.88 -14.75 1.24
C SER A 188 -7.67 -14.48 -0.25
N VAL A 189 -8.70 -14.02 -0.96
CA VAL A 189 -8.58 -13.60 -2.37
C VAL A 189 -7.73 -12.33 -2.49
N PHE A 190 -7.72 -11.51 -1.44
CA PHE A 190 -7.05 -10.20 -1.40
C PHE A 190 -5.79 -10.21 -0.52
N ASP A 191 -5.30 -11.39 -0.10
CA ASP A 191 -4.06 -11.47 0.67
C ASP A 191 -2.88 -11.03 -0.21
N CYS A 192 -2.08 -10.09 0.30
CA CYS A 192 -0.91 -9.54 -0.39
C CYS A 192 0.41 -10.12 0.14
N ALA A 193 1.53 -9.72 -0.44
CA ALA A 193 2.87 -10.09 0.01
C ALA A 193 3.15 -9.62 1.45
N ASN A 194 2.59 -8.47 1.84
CA ASN A 194 2.74 -7.86 3.15
C ASN A 194 1.38 -7.54 3.76
N LYS A 195 1.38 -7.26 5.08
CA LYS A 195 0.21 -6.73 5.79
C LYS A 195 -0.18 -5.38 5.18
N CYS A 196 -1.47 -5.22 4.88
CA CYS A 196 -1.98 -4.03 4.23
C CYS A 196 -2.37 -2.96 5.25
N GLY A 197 -1.78 -1.76 5.14
CA GLY A 197 -2.03 -0.67 6.09
C GLY A 197 -1.57 -0.97 7.50
N LYS A 198 -2.03 -0.15 8.45
CA LYS A 198 -1.78 -0.33 9.89
C LYS A 198 -2.65 -1.42 10.52
N LYS A 199 -3.81 -1.72 9.89
CA LYS A 199 -4.86 -2.57 10.46
C LYS A 199 -4.81 -4.01 9.94
N GLY A 200 -4.33 -4.22 8.72
CA GLY A 200 -4.24 -5.54 8.13
C GLY A 200 -3.35 -6.48 8.93
N GLN A 201 -3.82 -7.70 9.12
CA GLN A 201 -3.09 -8.76 9.81
C GLN A 201 -2.70 -9.88 8.84
N ARG A 202 -3.43 -10.01 7.73
CA ARG A 202 -3.24 -11.09 6.75
C ARG A 202 -2.18 -10.74 5.73
N PHE A 203 -1.43 -11.77 5.33
CA PHE A 203 -0.44 -11.72 4.26
C PHE A 203 -0.15 -13.15 3.78
N ILE A 204 0.41 -13.27 2.58
CA ILE A 204 0.81 -14.55 1.99
C ILE A 204 2.12 -15.00 2.65
N ALA A 205 2.06 -16.14 3.34
CA ALA A 205 3.21 -16.72 4.03
C ALA A 205 4.39 -17.05 3.10
N ALA A 206 5.61 -16.90 3.59
CA ALA A 206 6.86 -17.14 2.85
C ALA A 206 6.90 -18.50 2.14
N GLN A 207 6.40 -19.55 2.78
CA GLN A 207 6.33 -20.91 2.22
C GLN A 207 5.43 -20.97 0.99
N ALA A 208 4.37 -20.15 0.90
CA ALA A 208 3.52 -20.08 -0.27
C ALA A 208 4.23 -19.40 -1.46
N HIS A 209 5.02 -18.35 -1.19
CA HIS A 209 5.89 -17.73 -2.21
C HIS A 209 6.86 -18.77 -2.79
N ILE A 210 7.52 -19.55 -1.93
CA ILE A 210 8.47 -20.59 -2.32
C ILE A 210 7.78 -21.70 -3.12
N LYS A 211 6.62 -22.19 -2.69
CA LYS A 211 5.86 -23.22 -3.42
C LYS A 211 5.44 -22.74 -4.82
N MET A 212 5.01 -21.48 -4.94
CA MET A 212 4.66 -20.89 -6.23
C MET A 212 5.88 -20.84 -7.16
N MET A 213 7.03 -20.38 -6.65
CA MET A 213 8.28 -20.40 -7.43
C MET A 213 8.66 -21.83 -7.84
N ALA A 214 8.53 -22.79 -6.93
CA ALA A 214 8.90 -24.18 -7.18
C ALA A 214 8.02 -24.83 -8.26
N ALA A 215 6.73 -24.48 -8.28
CA ALA A 215 5.82 -24.94 -9.34
C ALA A 215 6.20 -24.38 -10.72
N ALA A 216 6.70 -23.14 -10.79
CA ALA A 216 7.11 -22.51 -12.04
C ALA A 216 8.52 -22.92 -12.52
N GLN A 217 9.44 -23.20 -11.58
CA GLN A 217 10.87 -23.41 -11.85
C GLN A 217 11.19 -24.48 -12.93
N PRO A 218 10.47 -25.62 -13.05
CA PRO A 218 10.72 -26.63 -14.09
C PRO A 218 10.53 -26.12 -15.51
N PHE A 219 9.70 -25.11 -15.71
CA PHE A 219 9.41 -24.52 -17.02
C PHE A 219 10.35 -23.36 -17.39
N ILE A 220 11.26 -23.00 -16.47
CA ILE A 220 12.15 -21.86 -16.59
C ILE A 220 13.59 -22.37 -16.67
N SER A 221 14.19 -22.22 -17.85
CA SER A 221 15.55 -22.67 -18.14
C SER A 221 16.59 -21.89 -17.32
N GLY A 222 16.41 -20.58 -17.16
CA GLY A 222 17.11 -19.73 -16.21
C GLY A 222 16.54 -19.82 -14.79
N SER A 223 16.60 -18.72 -14.06
CA SER A 223 16.10 -18.60 -12.67
C SER A 223 14.90 -17.67 -12.56
N ILE A 224 14.39 -17.52 -11.34
CA ILE A 224 13.28 -16.64 -10.98
C ILE A 224 13.80 -15.57 -10.02
N SER A 225 13.79 -14.32 -10.45
CA SER A 225 14.12 -13.17 -9.60
C SER A 225 12.84 -12.61 -8.98
N LYS A 226 12.31 -13.34 -8.00
CA LYS A 226 11.14 -12.99 -7.22
C LYS A 226 11.53 -12.90 -5.76
N THR A 227 11.07 -11.85 -5.07
CA THR A 227 11.34 -11.67 -3.64
C THR A 227 10.37 -12.51 -2.79
N ILE A 228 10.90 -13.23 -1.81
CA ILE A 228 10.15 -13.86 -0.72
C ILE A 228 10.05 -12.83 0.40
N ASN A 229 8.86 -12.29 0.60
CA ASN A 229 8.60 -11.28 1.63
C ASN A 229 8.33 -11.97 2.97
N LEU A 230 8.97 -11.45 4.02
CA LEU A 230 8.86 -11.87 5.40
C LEU A 230 8.42 -10.65 6.24
N PRO A 231 7.53 -10.84 7.22
CA PRO A 231 7.12 -9.75 8.10
C PRO A 231 8.28 -9.30 9.00
N ALA A 232 8.17 -8.10 9.58
CA ALA A 232 9.24 -7.51 10.40
C ALA A 232 9.62 -8.37 11.60
N GLU A 233 8.65 -9.08 12.18
CA GLU A 233 8.83 -10.00 13.30
C GLU A 233 9.52 -11.33 12.95
N ALA A 234 9.77 -11.63 11.67
CA ALA A 234 10.41 -12.87 11.27
C ALA A 234 11.84 -12.99 11.82
N ASP A 235 12.19 -14.20 12.26
CA ASP A 235 13.45 -14.47 12.92
C ASP A 235 14.46 -15.24 12.04
N VAL A 236 15.57 -15.65 12.65
CA VAL A 236 16.65 -16.36 11.96
C VAL A 236 16.21 -17.76 11.53
N GLU A 237 15.34 -18.42 12.31
CA GLU A 237 14.84 -19.75 11.96
C GLU A 237 13.88 -19.67 10.78
N ASP A 238 12.99 -18.67 10.72
CA ASP A 238 12.13 -18.42 9.55
C ASP A 238 12.94 -18.27 8.26
N ILE A 239 14.05 -17.51 8.32
CA ILE A 239 14.96 -17.31 7.20
C ILE A 239 15.64 -18.62 6.80
N LYS A 240 16.12 -19.39 7.79
CA LYS A 240 16.76 -20.69 7.58
C LYS A 240 15.80 -21.70 6.95
N GLU A 241 14.56 -21.73 7.39
CA GLU A 241 13.51 -22.56 6.79
C GLU A 241 13.26 -22.19 5.33
N CYS A 242 13.19 -20.90 5.01
CA CYS A 242 13.02 -20.43 3.64
C CYS A 242 14.13 -20.95 2.71
N TYR A 243 15.39 -20.84 3.13
CA TYR A 243 16.53 -21.38 2.37
C TYR A 243 16.48 -22.91 2.28
N SER A 244 16.22 -23.61 3.39
CA SER A 244 16.15 -25.08 3.42
C SER A 244 15.06 -25.61 2.49
N MET A 245 13.88 -25.00 2.53
CA MET A 245 12.75 -25.37 1.68
C MET A 245 13.02 -25.08 0.21
N SER A 246 13.59 -23.91 -0.10
CA SER A 246 13.96 -23.55 -1.47
C SER A 246 14.95 -24.53 -2.09
N TRP A 247 15.97 -24.92 -1.31
CA TRP A 247 16.94 -25.93 -1.72
C TRP A 247 16.28 -27.30 -1.95
N LYS A 248 15.46 -27.78 -0.99
CA LYS A 248 14.74 -29.06 -1.10
C LYS A 248 13.81 -29.12 -2.33
N LEU A 249 13.24 -27.99 -2.71
CA LEU A 249 12.35 -27.87 -3.87
C LEU A 249 13.07 -27.58 -5.19
N GLY A 250 14.40 -27.50 -5.19
CA GLY A 250 15.20 -27.31 -6.41
C GLY A 250 15.11 -25.90 -7.01
N LEU A 251 14.81 -24.88 -6.19
CA LEU A 251 14.86 -23.49 -6.65
C LEU A 251 16.29 -23.08 -6.97
N LYS A 252 16.47 -22.43 -8.12
CA LYS A 252 17.78 -21.94 -8.58
C LYS A 252 18.19 -20.61 -7.95
N CYS A 253 17.23 -19.87 -7.38
CA CYS A 253 17.46 -18.62 -6.67
C CYS A 253 16.48 -18.50 -5.51
N ASN A 254 16.96 -17.90 -4.42
CA ASN A 254 16.15 -17.45 -3.30
C ASN A 254 16.61 -16.03 -2.97
N ALA A 255 15.74 -15.06 -3.22
CA ALA A 255 15.90 -13.69 -2.79
C ALA A 255 14.85 -13.43 -1.72
N LEU A 256 15.29 -13.04 -0.52
CA LEU A 256 14.40 -12.76 0.60
C LEU A 256 14.48 -11.31 1.01
N TYR A 257 13.37 -10.80 1.54
CA TYR A 257 13.28 -9.49 2.14
C TYR A 257 12.45 -9.58 3.40
N ARG A 258 13.05 -9.19 4.54
CA ARG A 258 12.33 -8.99 5.79
C ARG A 258 11.95 -7.52 5.88
N ASP A 259 10.68 -7.24 6.13
CA ASP A 259 10.21 -5.87 6.27
C ASP A 259 11.01 -5.12 7.36
N GLY A 260 11.30 -3.85 7.11
CA GLY A 260 12.13 -3.00 7.98
C GLY A 260 13.62 -3.32 8.00
N SER A 261 14.11 -4.33 7.26
CA SER A 261 15.55 -4.68 7.23
C SER A 261 16.42 -3.75 6.37
N LYS A 262 15.82 -2.78 5.67
CA LYS A 262 16.52 -1.74 4.91
C LYS A 262 16.03 -0.36 5.34
N LEU A 263 16.97 0.58 5.43
CA LEU A 263 16.71 2.00 5.78
C LEU A 263 15.84 2.74 4.75
N SER A 264 15.79 2.26 3.51
CA SER A 264 15.00 2.88 2.44
C SER A 264 14.31 1.80 1.63
N GLN A 265 12.98 1.92 1.54
CA GLN A 265 12.11 1.02 0.78
C GLN A 265 11.45 1.80 -0.37
N PRO A 266 11.46 1.26 -1.61
CA PRO A 266 10.82 1.92 -2.74
C PRO A 266 9.29 1.92 -2.64
N LEU A 267 8.71 0.95 -1.93
CA LEU A 267 7.28 0.82 -1.68
C LEU A 267 7.05 0.61 -0.17
N ASN A 268 5.99 1.21 0.36
CA ASN A 268 5.59 1.07 1.76
C ASN A 268 4.10 0.77 1.87
N THR A 269 3.72 0.04 2.92
CA THR A 269 2.31 -0.29 3.25
C THR A 269 1.66 0.73 4.18
N SER A 270 2.47 1.62 4.77
CA SER A 270 2.05 2.78 5.55
C SER A 270 3.11 3.88 5.46
N ALA A 271 2.75 5.16 5.57
CA ALA A 271 3.71 6.26 5.50
C ALA A 271 4.45 6.55 6.82
N GLY A 272 4.24 5.73 7.86
CA GLY A 272 4.93 5.88 9.15
C GLY A 272 6.21 5.05 9.28
N ALA A 273 6.67 4.40 8.20
CA ALA A 273 7.90 3.61 8.23
C ALA A 273 9.13 4.52 8.05
N GLU A 274 9.31 5.49 8.94
CA GLU A 274 10.62 6.06 9.23
C GLU A 274 11.17 5.28 10.44
N VAL A 275 12.24 4.51 10.21
CA VAL A 275 13.07 3.91 11.26
C VAL A 275 14.22 4.85 11.56
#